data_AF-A0A822G830-F1
#
_entry.id   AF-A0A822G830-F1
#
_cell.length_a   1.000
_cell.length_b   1.000
_cell.length_c   1.000
_cell.angle_alpha   90.00
_cell.angle_beta   90.00
_cell.angle_gamma   90.00
#
_symmetry.space_group_name_H-M   'P 1'
#
loop_
_entity.id
_entity.type
_entity.pdbx_description
1 polymer ?
#
loop_
_entity_poly.entity_id
_entity_poly.type
_entity_poly.pdbx_seq_one_letter_code
_entity_poly.pdbx_strand_id
1 'polypeptide(L)'
;MTLRTLIYGARQIVTVTRHNDEKFLCGKDMQAIGIIKSEAGGLSLMIENENIVAIGTDDDIAREFEGMEVDKKIDASGCCILPGFVDAHTHPIWAGDRVHEYAKKLAGATYMEIMREGGGIGFTVEQTKLATDKELLVSLVARLKRMLHA
;
A
#
# COMPACT_ATOMS: atom_id res chain seq x y z
N MET A 1 -25.42 -13.93 3.35
CA MET A 1 -25.78 -12.71 2.61
C MET A 1 -24.50 -12.20 1.96
N THR A 2 -24.56 -11.82 0.69
CA THR A 2 -23.42 -11.21 -0.02
C THR A 2 -23.44 -9.72 0.27
N LEU A 3 -22.33 -9.17 0.81
CA LEU A 3 -22.18 -7.74 1.04
C LEU A 3 -21.70 -7.06 -0.25
N ARG A 4 -22.35 -5.98 -0.68
CA ARG A 4 -22.01 -5.26 -1.91
C ARG A 4 -21.58 -3.83 -1.65
N THR A 5 -20.43 -3.46 -2.20
CA THR A 5 -19.96 -2.07 -2.22
C THR A 5 -19.76 -1.60 -3.65
N LEU A 6 -20.39 -0.49 -4.01
CA LEU A 6 -20.16 0.23 -5.26
C LEU A 6 -19.30 1.46 -5.00
N ILE A 7 -18.16 1.58 -5.68
CA ILE A 7 -17.42 2.83 -5.77
C ILE A 7 -17.61 3.37 -7.19
N TYR A 8 -18.06 4.61 -7.34
CA TYR A 8 -18.52 5.15 -8.63
C TYR A 8 -18.01 6.57 -8.91
N GLY A 9 -18.11 7.02 -10.16
CA GLY A 9 -17.75 8.39 -10.54
C GLY A 9 -16.26 8.65 -10.73
N ALA A 10 -15.39 7.64 -10.58
CA ALA A 10 -13.95 7.82 -10.67
C ALA A 10 -13.53 8.28 -12.07
N ARG A 11 -12.55 9.18 -12.16
CA ARG A 11 -12.02 9.62 -13.46
C ARG A 11 -11.08 8.58 -14.09
N GLN A 12 -10.35 7.87 -13.23
CA GLN A 12 -9.35 6.88 -13.62
C GLN A 12 -9.34 5.73 -12.62
N ILE A 13 -9.17 4.52 -13.11
CA ILE A 13 -8.92 3.33 -12.30
C ILE A 13 -7.61 2.70 -12.78
N VAL A 14 -6.63 2.56 -11.90
CA VAL A 14 -5.34 1.95 -12.21
C VAL A 14 -5.40 0.45 -11.92
N THR A 15 -5.06 -0.38 -12.92
CA THR A 15 -5.06 -1.84 -12.82
C THR A 15 -3.64 -2.42 -12.68
N VAL A 16 -2.61 -1.56 -12.79
CA VAL A 16 -1.18 -1.89 -12.84
C VAL A 16 -0.80 -2.65 -14.11
N THR A 17 -1.32 -3.85 -14.32
CA THR A 17 -1.12 -4.62 -15.55
C THR A 17 -2.15 -4.22 -16.61
N ARG A 18 -1.79 -4.39 -17.88
CA ARG A 18 -2.58 -3.92 -19.03
C ARG A 18 -3.69 -4.89 -19.40
N HIS A 19 -3.49 -6.17 -19.11
CA HIS A 19 -4.38 -7.26 -19.45
C HIS A 19 -4.51 -8.24 -18.28
N ASN A 20 -5.63 -8.95 -18.20
CA ASN A 20 -5.92 -9.86 -17.09
C ASN A 20 -5.01 -11.10 -17.07
N ASP A 21 -4.40 -11.46 -18.19
CA ASP A 21 -3.43 -12.56 -18.31
C ASP A 21 -1.98 -12.15 -17.99
N GLU A 22 -1.72 -10.84 -17.85
CA GLU A 22 -0.42 -10.30 -17.49
C GLU A 22 -0.21 -10.32 -15.97
N LYS A 23 0.83 -11.04 -15.51
CA LYS A 23 1.11 -11.20 -14.06
C LYS A 23 1.89 -10.03 -13.46
N PHE A 24 2.79 -9.43 -14.23
CA PHE A 24 3.65 -8.33 -13.79
C PHE A 24 4.21 -7.58 -15.01
N LEU A 25 4.57 -6.32 -14.82
CA LEU A 25 5.32 -5.53 -15.80
C LEU A 25 6.83 -5.62 -15.48
N CYS A 26 7.68 -5.71 -16.50
CA CYS A 26 9.13 -5.71 -16.32
C CYS A 26 9.87 -4.96 -17.43
N GLY A 27 11.09 -4.49 -17.14
CA GLY A 27 11.90 -3.76 -18.12
C GLY A 27 11.19 -2.53 -18.68
N LYS A 28 11.07 -2.46 -20.02
CA LYS A 28 10.42 -1.33 -20.70
C LYS A 28 8.90 -1.28 -20.46
N ASP A 29 8.26 -2.42 -20.16
CA ASP A 29 6.82 -2.48 -19.91
C ASP A 29 6.40 -1.74 -18.64
N MET A 30 7.32 -1.51 -17.70
CA MET A 30 7.05 -0.72 -16.48
C MET A 30 6.66 0.74 -16.78
N GLN A 31 6.87 1.23 -18.01
CA GLN A 31 6.43 2.55 -18.47
C GLN A 31 4.98 2.56 -18.99
N ALA A 32 4.34 1.40 -19.13
CA ALA A 32 3.03 1.22 -19.73
C ALA A 32 2.04 0.64 -18.71
N ILE A 33 1.84 1.34 -17.60
CA ILE A 33 0.91 0.94 -16.53
C ILE A 33 -0.52 0.87 -17.09
N GLY A 34 -1.26 -0.19 -16.72
CA GLY A 34 -2.68 -0.32 -17.03
C GLY A 34 -3.52 0.74 -16.32
N ILE A 35 -4.25 1.55 -17.11
CA ILE A 35 -5.13 2.60 -16.61
C ILE A 35 -6.41 2.58 -17.46
N ILE A 36 -7.55 2.38 -16.81
CA ILE A 36 -8.87 2.57 -17.41
C ILE A 36 -9.23 4.05 -17.26
N LYS A 37 -9.63 4.68 -18.36
CA LYS A 37 -10.03 6.09 -18.42
C LYS A 37 -11.39 6.19 -19.11
N SER A 38 -12.23 7.08 -18.63
CA SER A 38 -13.45 7.49 -19.33
C SER A 38 -13.29 8.90 -19.87
N GLU A 39 -13.68 9.12 -21.12
CA GLU A 39 -13.76 10.46 -21.73
C GLU A 39 -15.13 11.12 -21.52
N ALA A 40 -16.18 10.31 -21.30
CA ALA A 40 -17.55 10.76 -21.07
C ALA A 40 -18.19 9.92 -19.95
N GLY A 41 -18.42 10.55 -18.79
CA GLY A 41 -18.94 9.88 -17.58
C GLY A 41 -17.85 9.40 -16.61
N GLY A 42 -18.26 8.76 -15.52
CA GLY A 42 -17.35 8.19 -14.53
C GLY A 42 -17.09 6.70 -14.73
N LEU A 43 -16.15 6.19 -13.95
CA LEU A 43 -15.82 4.78 -13.84
C LEU A 43 -16.28 4.24 -12.49
N SER A 44 -16.75 3.01 -12.51
CA SER A 44 -17.26 2.30 -11.35
C SER A 44 -16.54 0.97 -11.14
N LEU A 45 -16.51 0.55 -9.88
CA LEU A 45 -16.10 -0.79 -9.48
C LEU A 45 -17.13 -1.37 -8.50
N MET A 46 -17.49 -2.62 -8.74
CA MET A 46 -18.38 -3.40 -7.87
C MET A 46 -17.54 -4.38 -7.06
N ILE A 47 -17.76 -4.38 -5.75
CA ILE A 47 -17.13 -5.29 -4.79
C ILE A 47 -18.22 -6.16 -4.20
N GLU A 48 -18.03 -7.47 -4.25
CA GLU A 48 -18.83 -8.44 -3.50
C GLU A 48 -17.96 -9.09 -2.42
N ASN A 49 -18.38 -8.94 -1.18
CA ASN A 49 -17.64 -9.30 0.03
C ASN A 49 -16.26 -8.63 0.05
N GLU A 50 -15.21 -9.35 -0.33
CA GLU A 50 -13.81 -8.90 -0.31
C GLU A 50 -13.19 -8.83 -1.70
N ASN A 51 -13.95 -9.17 -2.75
CA ASN A 51 -13.43 -9.27 -4.11
C ASN A 51 -14.04 -8.20 -5.01
N ILE A 52 -13.19 -7.59 -5.85
CA ILE A 52 -13.65 -6.79 -6.98
C ILE A 52 -14.22 -7.76 -8.02
N VAL A 53 -15.50 -7.62 -8.34
CA VAL A 53 -16.20 -8.50 -9.30
C VAL A 53 -16.38 -7.86 -10.67
N ALA A 54 -16.39 -6.53 -10.75
CA ALA A 54 -16.52 -5.80 -12.00
C ALA A 54 -15.86 -4.43 -11.91
N ILE A 55 -15.34 -3.97 -13.05
CA ILE A 55 -14.81 -2.62 -13.26
C ILE A 55 -15.28 -2.17 -14.65
N GLY A 56 -15.84 -0.97 -14.76
CA GLY A 56 -16.38 -0.48 -16.02
C GLY A 56 -16.76 0.99 -15.98
N THR A 57 -17.45 1.46 -17.02
CA THR A 57 -18.11 2.77 -16.96
C THR A 57 -19.25 2.72 -15.95
N ASP A 58 -19.62 3.87 -15.39
CA ASP A 58 -20.77 3.96 -14.46
C ASP A 58 -22.04 3.36 -15.09
N ASP A 59 -22.29 3.63 -16.37
CA ASP A 59 -23.47 3.12 -17.09
C ASP A 59 -23.42 1.60 -17.29
N ASP A 60 -22.26 1.04 -17.60
CA ASP A 60 -22.10 -0.41 -17.77
C ASP A 60 -22.32 -1.15 -16.45
N ILE A 61 -21.74 -0.64 -15.36
CA ILE A 61 -21.90 -1.23 -14.03
C ILE A 61 -23.36 -1.06 -13.54
N ALA A 62 -24.00 0.08 -13.79
CA ALA A 62 -25.40 0.29 -13.42
C ALA A 62 -26.34 -0.70 -14.13
N ARG A 63 -26.07 -0.98 -15.41
CA ARG A 63 -26.83 -1.93 -16.23
C ARG A 63 -26.55 -3.38 -15.86
N GLU A 64 -25.30 -3.76 -15.62
CA GLU A 64 -24.91 -5.13 -15.27
C GLU A 64 -25.50 -5.57 -13.92
N PHE A 65 -25.57 -4.64 -12.95
CA PHE A 65 -26.05 -4.90 -11.60
C PHE A 65 -27.45 -4.30 -11.34
N GLU A 66 -28.25 -4.07 -12.39
CA GLU A 66 -29.60 -3.52 -12.27
C GLU A 66 -30.49 -4.41 -11.38
N GLY A 67 -31.22 -3.78 -10.46
CA GLY A 67 -32.12 -4.50 -9.53
C GLY A 67 -31.42 -5.24 -8.39
N MET A 68 -30.09 -5.18 -8.30
CA MET A 68 -29.35 -5.74 -7.17
C MET A 68 -29.27 -4.74 -6.01
N GLU A 69 -29.44 -5.22 -4.77
CA GLU A 69 -29.22 -4.40 -3.59
C GLU A 69 -27.73 -4.13 -3.37
N VAL A 70 -27.38 -2.86 -3.15
CA VAL A 70 -26.02 -2.39 -2.85
C VAL A 70 -25.99 -1.85 -1.42
N ASP A 71 -25.28 -2.53 -0.54
CA ASP A 71 -25.21 -2.17 0.88
C ASP A 71 -24.45 -0.87 1.15
N LYS A 72 -23.42 -0.59 0.34
CA LYS A 72 -22.57 0.59 0.50
C LYS A 72 -22.25 1.24 -0.84
N LYS A 73 -22.39 2.56 -0.92
CA LYS A 73 -21.98 3.37 -2.07
C LYS A 73 -20.92 4.38 -1.65
N ILE A 74 -19.89 4.54 -2.46
CA ILE A 74 -18.79 5.48 -2.25
C ILE A 74 -18.63 6.33 -3.51
N ASP A 75 -18.81 7.63 -3.38
CA ASP A 75 -18.60 8.59 -4.46
C ASP A 75 -17.10 8.90 -4.60
N ALA A 76 -16.54 8.60 -5.77
CA ALA A 76 -15.15 8.88 -6.14
C ALA A 76 -15.07 9.92 -7.28
N SER A 77 -16.11 10.75 -7.44
CA SER A 77 -16.16 11.80 -8.47
C SER A 77 -14.93 12.69 -8.46
N GLY A 78 -14.25 12.76 -9.60
CA GLY A 78 -13.03 13.56 -9.77
C GLY A 78 -11.76 12.94 -9.18
N CYS A 79 -11.85 11.77 -8.53
CA CYS A 79 -10.71 11.06 -7.96
C CYS A 79 -10.13 10.03 -8.95
N CYS A 80 -8.93 9.55 -8.62
CA CYS A 80 -8.31 8.37 -9.21
C CYS A 80 -8.34 7.24 -8.18
N ILE A 81 -8.72 6.04 -8.62
CA ILE A 81 -8.67 4.84 -7.79
C ILE A 81 -7.38 4.09 -8.11
N LEU A 82 -6.62 3.81 -7.06
CA LEU A 82 -5.36 3.07 -7.10
C LEU A 82 -5.52 1.77 -6.30
N PRO A 83 -4.82 0.69 -6.67
CA PRO A 83 -4.66 -0.45 -5.78
C PRO A 83 -3.93 -0.02 -4.50
N GLY A 84 -4.17 -0.73 -3.41
CA GLY A 84 -3.41 -0.53 -2.19
C GLY A 84 -1.91 -0.71 -2.45
N PHE A 85 -1.08 0.19 -1.92
CA PHE A 85 0.37 0.08 -2.10
C PHE A 85 0.92 -1.14 -1.38
N VAL A 86 1.96 -1.73 -1.98
CA VAL A 86 2.68 -2.89 -1.43
C VAL A 86 4.12 -2.51 -1.18
N ASP A 87 4.53 -2.56 0.09
CA ASP A 87 5.93 -2.44 0.46
C ASP A 87 6.54 -3.84 0.56
N ALA A 88 7.27 -4.24 -0.49
CA ALA A 88 7.82 -5.59 -0.62
C ALA A 88 9.05 -5.84 0.26
N HIS A 89 9.66 -4.81 0.85
CA HIS A 89 10.90 -4.97 1.61
C HIS A 89 10.96 -4.02 2.81
N THR A 90 10.65 -4.56 3.98
CA THR A 90 10.81 -3.85 5.26
C THR A 90 11.48 -4.72 6.31
N HIS A 91 12.04 -4.06 7.33
CA HIS A 91 12.46 -4.70 8.57
C HIS A 91 11.66 -4.08 9.73
N PRO A 92 10.35 -4.33 9.86
CA PRO A 92 9.46 -3.53 10.71
C PRO A 92 9.57 -3.91 12.21
N ILE A 93 10.26 -5.00 12.52
CA ILE A 93 10.47 -5.53 13.87
C ILE A 93 11.91 -5.24 14.30
N TRP A 94 12.08 -4.26 15.19
CA TRP A 94 13.33 -3.97 15.89
C TRP A 94 13.05 -3.18 17.17
N ALA A 95 14.02 -3.13 18.08
CA ALA A 95 14.01 -2.26 19.25
C ALA A 95 15.16 -1.24 19.24
N GLY A 96 14.99 -0.16 20.01
CA GLY A 96 15.89 0.98 20.03
C GLY A 96 15.86 1.83 18.75
N ASP A 97 16.73 2.83 18.72
CA ASP A 97 16.97 3.68 17.56
C ASP A 97 18.47 3.99 17.39
N ARG A 98 18.83 4.47 16.21
CA ARG A 98 20.23 4.80 15.86
C ARG A 98 20.41 6.31 15.67
N VAL A 99 19.59 7.13 16.32
CA VAL A 99 19.66 8.61 16.19
C VAL A 99 21.00 9.13 16.72
N HIS A 100 21.53 8.51 17.79
CA HIS A 100 22.86 8.85 18.31
C HIS A 100 23.99 8.63 17.29
N GLU A 101 23.88 7.60 16.44
CA GLU A 101 24.85 7.37 15.36
C GLU A 101 24.71 8.40 14.23
N TYR A 102 23.49 8.86 13.96
CA TYR A 102 23.25 9.88 12.96
C TYR A 102 23.98 11.19 13.30
N ALA A 103 23.92 11.62 14.57
CA ALA A 103 24.68 12.78 15.04
C ALA A 103 26.20 12.61 14.84
N LYS A 104 26.75 11.43 15.13
CA LYS A 104 28.19 11.13 14.92
C LYS A 104 28.59 11.16 13.45
N LYS A 105 27.75 10.62 12.56
CA LYS A 105 27.99 10.70 11.10
C LYS A 105 28.02 12.14 10.61
N LEU A 106 27.13 12.99 11.10
CA LEU A 106 27.14 14.42 10.77
C LEU A 106 28.40 15.13 11.26
N ALA A 107 28.98 14.68 12.38
CA ALA A 107 30.26 15.17 12.89
C ALA A 107 31.49 14.58 12.18
N GLY A 108 31.31 13.76 11.15
CA GLY A 108 32.38 13.21 10.31
C GLY A 108 32.85 11.80 10.69
N ALA A 109 32.22 11.12 11.65
CA ALA A 109 32.58 9.76 12.00
C ALA A 109 32.29 8.78 10.84
N THR A 110 33.26 7.94 10.53
CA THR A 110 33.14 6.88 9.53
C THR A 110 32.26 5.74 10.05
N TYR A 111 31.72 4.95 9.11
CA TYR A 111 30.96 3.74 9.45
C TYR A 111 31.75 2.78 10.36
N MET A 112 33.05 2.61 10.08
CA MET A 112 33.91 1.68 10.84
C MET A 112 34.19 2.18 12.26
N GLU A 113 34.33 3.48 12.46
CA GLU A 113 34.49 4.06 13.81
C GLU A 113 33.23 3.83 14.65
N ILE A 114 32.05 4.12 14.10
CA ILE A 114 30.77 3.88 14.78
C ILE A 114 30.58 2.40 15.12
N MET A 115 30.95 1.50 14.20
CA MET A 115 30.86 0.06 14.43
C MET A 115 31.83 -0.41 15.53
N ARG A 116 33.07 0.12 15.58
CA ARG A 116 34.04 -0.20 16.64
C ARG A 116 33.58 0.24 18.02
N GLU A 117 32.76 1.27 18.09
CA GLU A 117 32.15 1.77 19.33
C GLU A 117 30.87 1.00 19.75
N GLY A 118 30.55 -0.10 19.09
CA GLY A 118 29.36 -0.91 19.38
C GLY A 118 28.07 -0.42 18.72
N GLY A 119 28.17 0.57 17.80
CA GLY A 119 27.06 1.00 16.95
C GLY A 119 26.79 0.03 15.80
N GLY A 120 26.13 0.51 14.76
CA GLY A 120 25.90 -0.28 13.55
C GLY A 120 24.72 -1.24 13.69
N ILE A 121 24.74 -2.31 12.88
CA ILE A 121 23.73 -3.36 12.97
C ILE A 121 23.82 -4.13 14.29
N GLY A 122 25.02 -4.25 14.88
CA GLY A 122 25.24 -4.92 16.16
C GLY A 122 24.44 -4.29 17.28
N PHE A 123 24.39 -2.95 17.34
CA PHE A 123 23.56 -2.22 18.28
C PHE A 123 22.08 -2.62 18.17
N THR A 124 21.50 -2.57 16.98
CA THR A 124 20.08 -2.95 16.78
C THR A 124 19.82 -4.41 17.12
N VAL A 125 20.77 -5.31 16.82
CA VAL A 125 20.66 -6.72 17.22
C VAL A 125 20.61 -6.86 18.74
N GLU A 126 21.49 -6.17 19.46
CA GLU A 126 21.52 -6.21 20.92
C GLU A 126 20.23 -5.63 21.53
N GLN A 127 19.80 -4.45 21.08
CA GLN A 127 18.56 -3.83 21.56
C GLN A 127 17.35 -4.74 21.29
N THR A 128 17.28 -5.35 20.11
CA THR A 128 16.17 -6.25 19.75
C THR A 128 16.19 -7.54 20.58
N LYS A 129 17.37 -8.06 20.95
CA LYS A 129 17.50 -9.22 21.86
C LYS A 129 17.08 -8.92 23.29
N LEU A 130 17.32 -7.69 23.76
CA LEU A 130 16.98 -7.28 25.12
C LEU A 130 15.50 -6.92 25.28
N ALA A 131 14.82 -6.58 24.19
CA ALA A 131 13.40 -6.24 24.19
C ALA A 131 12.51 -7.47 24.41
N THR A 132 11.40 -7.25 25.11
CA THR A 132 10.33 -8.24 25.26
C THR A 132 9.44 -8.29 24.01
N ASP A 133 8.76 -9.43 23.79
CA ASP A 133 7.77 -9.59 22.73
C ASP A 133 6.69 -8.49 22.76
N LYS A 134 6.31 -8.04 23.96
CA LYS A 134 5.33 -6.96 24.15
C LYS A 134 5.85 -5.63 23.62
N GLU A 135 7.10 -5.26 23.91
CA GLU A 135 7.72 -4.03 23.40
C GLU A 135 7.89 -4.06 21.88
N LEU A 136 8.30 -5.21 21.35
CA LEU A 136 8.40 -5.42 19.90
C LEU A 136 7.04 -5.32 19.22
N LEU A 137 6.00 -5.93 19.78
CA LEU A 137 4.64 -5.85 19.24
C LEU A 137 4.10 -4.42 19.24
N VAL A 138 4.26 -3.68 20.34
CA VAL A 138 3.80 -2.29 20.44
C VAL A 138 4.48 -1.42 19.38
N SER A 139 5.80 -1.55 19.23
CA SER A 139 6.55 -0.77 18.23
C SER A 139 6.21 -1.18 16.79
N LEU A 140 6.03 -2.49 16.52
CA LEU A 140 5.59 -3.01 15.23
C LEU A 140 4.23 -2.43 14.83
N VAL A 141 3.22 -2.54 15.70
CA VAL A 141 1.86 -2.05 15.42
C VAL A 141 1.88 -0.54 15.15
N ALA A 142 2.66 0.23 15.90
CA ALA A 142 2.79 1.67 15.66
C ALA A 142 3.40 1.97 14.27
N ARG A 143 4.39 1.18 13.82
CA ARG A 143 4.98 1.32 12.48
C ARG A 143 4.00 0.94 11.38
N LEU A 144 3.32 -0.21 11.51
CA LEU A 144 2.34 -0.69 10.53
C LEU A 144 1.15 0.27 10.38
N LYS A 145 0.68 0.88 11.49
CA LYS A 145 -0.38 1.90 11.42
C LYS A 145 0.06 3.14 10.63
N ARG A 146 1.33 3.55 10.75
CA ARG A 146 1.87 4.65 9.92
C ARG A 146 1.94 4.27 8.45
N MET A 147 2.32 3.03 8.13
CA MET A 147 2.31 2.53 6.74
C MET A 147 0.90 2.47 6.17
N LEU A 148 -0.10 2.11 6.98
CA LEU A 148 -1.50 2.01 6.55
C LEU A 148 -2.15 3.37 6.27
N HIS A 149 -1.72 4.45 6.93
CA HIS A 149 -2.28 5.79 6.74
C HIS A 149 -1.68 6.54 5.52
N ALA A 150 -0.74 5.93 4.80
CA ALA A 150 -0.03 6.54 3.68
C ALA A 150 -0.86 6.61 2.40
#